data_AF-A0A132ZC30-F1
#
_entry.id   AF-A0A132ZC30-F1
#
_cell.length_a   1.000
_cell.length_b   1.000
_cell.length_c   1.000
_cell.angle_alpha   90.00
_cell.angle_beta   90.00
_cell.angle_gamma   90.00
#
_symmetry.space_group_name_H-M   'P 1'
#
loop_
_entity.id
_entity.type
_entity.pdbx_description
1 polymer ?
#
loop_
_entity_poly.entity_id
_entity_poly.type
_entity_poly.pdbx_seq_one_letter_code
_entity_poly.pdbx_strand_id
1 'polypeptide(L)'
;MNKKIENLIEELKRECQKQGVSIICTAQKEGELKSLVYGETTEILLCLAMQEEHLDENLPLSAHIMRRIAVDAYEQAKNEEENQPSNHTFVINNKEDLADVMTRILKGEFQ
;
A
#
# COMPACT_ATOMS: atom_id res chain seq x y z
N MET A 1 12.15 4.22 -9.74
CA MET A 1 11.89 3.91 -11.18
C MET A 1 13.02 4.49 -12.04
N ASN A 2 13.16 4.18 -13.34
CA ASN A 2 14.22 4.83 -14.14
C ASN A 2 13.71 6.13 -14.78
N LYS A 3 14.63 7.08 -15.04
CA LYS A 3 14.30 8.40 -15.60
C LYS A 3 13.56 8.34 -16.93
N LYS A 4 13.80 7.30 -17.75
CA LYS A 4 13.13 7.16 -19.05
C LYS A 4 11.63 6.93 -18.86
N ILE A 5 11.24 6.05 -17.95
CA ILE A 5 9.83 5.78 -17.65
C ILE A 5 9.16 7.03 -17.05
N GLU A 6 9.84 7.72 -16.12
CA GLU A 6 9.32 8.95 -15.54
C GLU A 6 9.05 10.03 -16.60
N ASN A 7 9.98 10.23 -17.53
CA ASN A 7 9.83 11.18 -18.62
C ASN A 7 8.65 10.83 -19.54
N LEU A 8 8.46 9.54 -19.85
CA LEU A 8 7.32 9.07 -20.66
C LEU A 8 5.98 9.33 -19.97
N ILE A 9 5.90 9.14 -18.64
CA ILE A 9 4.69 9.45 -17.87
C ILE A 9 4.36 10.95 -17.95
N GLU A 10 5.37 11.83 -17.83
CA GLU A 10 5.17 13.29 -17.96
C GLU A 10 4.84 13.74 -19.38
N GLU A 11 5.39 13.08 -20.39
CA GLU A 11 5.06 13.33 -21.80
C GLU A 11 3.61 12.92 -22.09
N LEU A 12 3.20 11.74 -21.65
CA LEU A 12 1.82 11.26 -21.78
C LEU A 12 0.84 12.22 -21.11
N LYS A 13 1.13 12.70 -19.89
CA LYS A 13 0.32 13.72 -19.20
C LYS A 13 0.09 14.95 -20.07
N ARG A 14 1.16 15.48 -20.66
CA ARG A 14 1.13 16.70 -21.49
C ARG A 14 0.35 16.49 -22.78
N GLU A 15 0.48 15.34 -23.42
CA GLU A 15 -0.29 15.03 -24.63
C GLU A 15 -1.79 14.83 -24.32
N CYS A 16 -2.12 14.15 -23.23
CA CYS A 16 -3.51 14.05 -22.74
C CYS A 16 -4.11 15.43 -22.47
N GLN A 17 -3.36 16.33 -21.83
CA GLN A 17 -3.76 17.71 -21.58
C GLN A 17 -4.04 18.50 -22.85
N LYS A 18 -3.18 18.40 -23.86
CA LYS A 18 -3.36 19.10 -25.14
C LYS A 18 -4.61 18.65 -25.88
N GLN A 19 -4.94 17.37 -25.77
CA GLN A 19 -6.02 16.74 -26.52
C GLN A 19 -7.34 16.69 -25.74
N GLY A 20 -7.36 17.12 -24.48
CA GLY A 20 -8.53 16.99 -23.61
C GLY A 20 -8.90 15.54 -23.32
N VAL A 21 -7.91 14.65 -23.26
CA VAL A 21 -8.10 13.22 -22.96
C VAL A 21 -7.90 13.00 -21.47
N SER A 22 -8.92 12.47 -20.82
CA SER A 22 -8.85 12.12 -19.40
C SER A 22 -8.18 10.77 -19.20
N ILE A 23 -7.32 10.68 -18.17
CA ILE A 23 -6.45 9.55 -17.93
C ILE A 23 -6.22 9.33 -16.44
N ILE A 24 -6.27 8.06 -16.04
CA ILE A 24 -5.76 7.54 -14.78
C ILE A 24 -4.82 6.38 -15.08
N CYS A 25 -3.59 6.44 -14.54
CA CYS A 25 -2.58 5.42 -14.77
C CYS A 25 -1.67 5.30 -13.55
N THR A 26 -1.28 4.07 -13.23
CA THR A 26 -0.38 3.76 -12.11
C THR A 26 0.76 2.89 -12.63
N ALA A 27 1.99 3.30 -12.34
CA ALA A 27 3.19 2.51 -12.56
C ALA A 27 3.83 2.18 -11.21
N GLN A 28 4.23 0.91 -11.04
CA GLN A 28 4.88 0.45 -9.81
C GLN A 28 6.20 -0.26 -10.15
N LYS A 29 7.23 -0.01 -9.34
CA LYS A 29 8.46 -0.78 -9.35
C LYS A 29 8.97 -0.92 -7.91
N GLU A 30 9.12 -2.16 -7.42
CA GLU A 30 9.76 -2.45 -6.12
C GLU A 30 9.14 -1.67 -4.94
N GLY A 31 7.81 -1.50 -4.95
CA GLY A 31 7.06 -0.77 -3.92
C GLY A 31 6.96 0.73 -4.17
N GLU A 32 7.78 1.30 -5.05
CA GLU A 32 7.66 2.70 -5.46
C GLU A 32 6.53 2.86 -6.48
N LEU A 33 5.61 3.76 -6.18
CA LEU A 33 4.42 4.03 -6.98
C LEU A 33 4.53 5.42 -7.62
N LYS A 34 4.24 5.51 -8.92
CA LYS A 34 4.00 6.79 -9.61
C LYS A 34 2.63 6.75 -10.28
N SER A 35 1.82 7.75 -9.97
CA SER A 35 0.45 7.87 -10.50
C SER A 35 0.34 9.09 -11.40
N LEU A 36 -0.39 8.93 -12.49
CA LEU A 36 -0.80 9.99 -13.41
C LEU A 36 -2.32 10.09 -13.37
N VAL A 37 -2.83 11.27 -13.02
CA VAL A 37 -4.25 11.59 -13.06
C VAL A 37 -4.44 12.94 -13.75
N TYR A 38 -5.29 12.99 -14.77
CA TYR A 38 -5.71 14.22 -15.44
C TYR A 38 -7.11 14.05 -16.02
N GLY A 39 -7.97 15.07 -15.84
CA GLY A 39 -9.37 15.05 -16.27
C GLY A 39 -10.29 15.62 -15.20
N GLU A 40 -11.53 15.91 -15.57
CA GLU A 40 -12.57 16.30 -14.61
C GLU A 40 -12.96 15.10 -13.72
N THR A 41 -13.49 15.39 -12.53
CA THR A 41 -13.83 14.33 -11.56
C THR A 41 -14.76 13.26 -12.16
N THR A 42 -15.76 13.68 -12.93
CA THR A 42 -16.71 12.77 -13.58
C THR A 42 -16.07 11.89 -14.64
N GLU A 43 -15.06 12.40 -15.35
CA GLU A 43 -14.35 11.65 -16.38
C GLU A 43 -13.39 10.64 -15.75
N ILE A 44 -12.72 11.01 -14.66
CA ILE A 44 -11.89 10.08 -13.89
C ILE A 44 -12.73 8.93 -13.31
N LEU A 45 -13.93 9.24 -12.78
CA LEU A 45 -14.87 8.21 -12.33
C LEU A 45 -15.27 7.27 -13.47
N LEU A 46 -15.53 7.81 -14.67
CA LEU A 46 -15.83 7.00 -15.85
C LEU A 46 -14.64 6.11 -16.24
N CYS A 47 -13.40 6.64 -16.24
CA CYS A 47 -12.20 5.85 -16.51
C CYS A 47 -12.08 4.67 -15.53
N LEU A 48 -12.32 4.90 -14.23
CA LEU A 48 -12.27 3.84 -13.22
C LEU A 48 -13.34 2.78 -13.42
N ALA A 49 -14.58 3.18 -13.76
CA ALA A 49 -15.67 2.26 -14.01
C ALA A 49 -15.39 1.37 -15.24
N MET A 50 -14.95 1.99 -16.35
CA MET A 50 -14.57 1.25 -17.55
C MET A 50 -13.36 0.35 -17.29
N GLN A 51 -12.37 0.81 -16.53
CA GLN A 51 -11.23 -0.01 -16.16
C GLN A 51 -11.66 -1.25 -15.36
N GLU A 52 -12.63 -1.12 -14.46
CA GLU A 52 -13.16 -2.26 -13.70
C GLU A 52 -13.82 -3.30 -14.60
N GLU A 53 -14.71 -2.83 -15.49
CA GLU A 53 -15.40 -3.69 -16.46
C GLU A 53 -14.42 -4.47 -17.34
N HIS A 54 -13.38 -3.81 -17.87
CA HIS A 54 -12.40 -4.46 -18.74
C HIS A 54 -11.44 -5.38 -17.97
N LEU A 55 -11.14 -5.07 -16.70
CA LEU A 55 -10.32 -5.95 -15.87
C LEU A 55 -11.05 -7.24 -15.50
N ASP A 56 -12.37 -7.17 -15.28
CA ASP A 56 -13.19 -8.35 -15.02
C ASP A 56 -13.10 -9.38 -16.16
N GLU A 57 -12.94 -8.94 -17.41
CA GLU A 57 -12.76 -9.83 -18.57
C GLU A 57 -11.45 -10.61 -18.55
N ASN A 58 -10.43 -10.07 -17.86
CA ASN A 58 -9.04 -10.56 -17.95
C ASN A 58 -8.54 -11.15 -16.62
N LEU A 59 -9.30 -11.04 -15.54
CA LEU A 59 -8.92 -11.50 -14.21
C LEU A 59 -9.68 -12.78 -13.82
N PRO A 60 -9.07 -13.68 -13.03
CA PRO A 60 -9.72 -14.92 -12.58
C PRO A 60 -10.85 -14.69 -11.56
N LEU A 61 -10.94 -13.48 -11.01
CA LEU A 61 -12.01 -12.98 -10.16
C LEU A 61 -12.31 -11.56 -10.59
N SER A 62 -13.53 -11.09 -10.38
CA SER A 62 -13.87 -9.68 -10.62
C SER A 62 -12.90 -8.76 -9.87
N ALA A 63 -12.41 -7.75 -10.57
CA ALA A 63 -11.50 -6.71 -10.13
C ALA A 63 -11.93 -6.10 -8.79
N HIS A 64 -13.24 -5.94 -8.53
CA HIS A 64 -13.72 -5.37 -7.27
C HIS A 64 -13.39 -6.27 -6.06
N ILE A 65 -13.48 -7.59 -6.21
CA ILE A 65 -13.10 -8.56 -5.17
C ILE A 65 -11.60 -8.54 -4.97
N MET A 66 -10.83 -8.57 -6.08
CA MET A 66 -9.37 -8.54 -6.01
C MET A 66 -8.87 -7.27 -5.31
N ARG A 67 -9.43 -6.11 -5.65
CA ARG A 67 -9.08 -4.83 -5.02
C ARG A 67 -9.41 -4.83 -3.54
N ARG A 68 -10.59 -5.30 -3.14
CA ARG A 68 -10.95 -5.39 -1.72
C ARG A 68 -9.93 -6.21 -0.95
N ILE A 69 -9.61 -7.41 -1.43
CA ILE A 69 -8.61 -8.28 -0.79
C ILE A 69 -7.24 -7.58 -0.71
N ALA A 70 -6.82 -6.92 -1.78
CA ALA A 70 -5.53 -6.21 -1.82
C ALA A 70 -5.49 -5.02 -0.84
N VAL A 71 -6.57 -4.25 -0.75
CA VAL A 71 -6.68 -3.12 0.20
C VAL A 71 -6.69 -3.63 1.64
N ASP A 72 -7.50 -4.65 1.94
CA ASP A 72 -7.56 -5.26 3.27
C ASP A 72 -6.17 -5.77 3.70
N ALA A 73 -5.44 -6.45 2.80
CA ALA A 73 -4.09 -6.94 3.07
C ALA A 73 -3.07 -5.80 3.27
N TYR A 74 -3.17 -4.72 2.49
CA TYR A 74 -2.29 -3.55 2.64
C TYR A 74 -2.51 -2.83 3.97
N GLU A 75 -3.78 -2.62 4.36
CA GLU A 75 -4.12 -2.02 5.65
C GLU A 75 -3.70 -2.92 6.82
N GLN A 76 -3.84 -4.24 6.71
CA GLN A 76 -3.32 -5.18 7.72
C GLN A 76 -1.80 -5.06 7.88
N ALA A 77 -1.05 -5.07 6.77
CA ALA A 77 0.41 -4.94 6.81
C ALA A 77 0.85 -3.63 7.47
N LYS A 78 0.16 -2.52 7.19
CA LYS A 78 0.42 -1.22 7.83
C LYS A 78 0.13 -1.24 9.33
N ASN A 79 -0.97 -1.87 9.73
CA ASN A 79 -1.35 -2.00 11.14
C ASN A 79 -0.43 -2.94 11.93
N GLU A 80 0.18 -3.96 11.30
CA GLU A 80 1.18 -4.83 11.93
C GLU A 80 2.52 -4.13 12.14
N GLU A 81 2.91 -3.18 11.27
CA GLU A 81 4.08 -2.31 11.47
C GLU A 81 3.83 -1.28 12.59
N GLU A 82 2.62 -0.71 12.68
CA GLU A 82 2.25 0.25 13.76
C GLU A 82 1.97 -0.45 15.11
N ASN A 83 1.50 -1.70 15.10
CA ASN A 83 1.27 -2.52 16.29
C ASN A 83 2.33 -3.62 16.46
N GLN A 84 3.60 -3.33 16.17
CA GLN A 84 4.65 -4.17 16.77
C GLN A 84 4.50 -4.05 18.29
N PRO A 85 4.12 -5.11 19.02
CA PRO A 85 4.33 -5.09 20.47
C PRO A 85 5.81 -4.79 20.68
N SER A 86 6.14 -3.93 21.64
CA SER A 86 7.52 -3.77 22.10
C SER A 86 7.98 -5.15 22.59
N ASN A 87 8.54 -5.94 21.67
CA ASN A 87 8.93 -7.31 21.96
C ASN A 87 10.19 -7.23 22.81
N HIS A 88 10.00 -7.16 24.12
CA HIS A 88 11.05 -7.22 25.10
C HIS A 88 11.62 -8.64 25.08
N THR A 89 12.88 -8.76 24.65
CA THR A 89 13.63 -10.02 24.73
C THR A 89 14.39 -10.04 26.06
N PHE A 90 14.04 -10.97 26.94
CA PHE A 90 14.71 -11.14 28.22
C PHE A 90 15.75 -12.27 28.12
N VAL A 91 17.00 -11.98 28.45
CA VAL A 91 18.07 -12.99 28.54
C VAL A 91 18.16 -13.46 29.99
N ILE A 92 17.92 -14.75 30.23
CA ILE A 92 17.92 -15.34 31.57
C ILE A 92 19.09 -16.31 31.66
N ASN A 93 20.11 -15.97 32.46
CA ASN A 93 21.31 -16.79 32.61
C ASN A 93 21.26 -17.69 33.86
N ASN A 94 20.39 -17.37 34.83
CA ASN A 94 20.23 -18.11 36.08
C ASN A 94 18.82 -17.91 36.68
N LYS A 95 18.57 -18.47 37.86
CA LYS A 95 17.23 -18.46 38.50
C LYS A 95 16.89 -17.11 39.12
N GLU A 96 17.91 -16.38 39.56
CA GLU A 96 17.79 -15.05 40.14
C GLU A 96 17.36 -14.03 39.06
N ASP A 97 17.92 -14.14 37.85
CA ASP A 97 17.55 -13.34 36.67
C ASP A 97 16.07 -13.52 36.32
N LEU A 98 15.55 -14.76 36.37
CA LEU A 98 14.14 -15.03 36.11
C LEU A 98 13.25 -14.37 37.18
N ALA A 99 13.63 -14.45 38.45
CA ALA A 99 12.86 -13.84 39.55
C ALA A 99 12.84 -12.30 39.45
N ASP A 100 13.95 -11.69 39.04
CA ASP A 100 14.04 -10.23 38.81
C ASP A 100 13.16 -9.78 37.65
N VAL A 101 13.27 -10.45 36.49
CA VAL A 101 12.44 -10.15 35.31
C VAL A 101 10.95 -10.25 35.65
N MET A 102 10.53 -11.31 36.34
CA MET A 102 9.13 -11.49 36.76
C MET A 102 8.66 -10.40 37.73
N THR A 103 9.53 -9.95 38.64
CA THR A 103 9.21 -8.87 39.58
C THR A 103 8.98 -7.54 38.85
N ARG A 104 9.81 -7.24 37.85
CA ARG A 104 9.72 -6.01 37.06
C ARG A 104 8.51 -6.01 36.12
N ILE A 105 8.15 -7.17 35.58
CA ILE A 105 6.88 -7.36 34.83
C ILE A 105 5.68 -7.08 35.73
N LEU A 106 5.66 -7.64 36.95
CA LEU A 106 4.56 -7.43 37.90
C LEU A 106 4.43 -5.96 38.36
N LYS A 107 5.52 -5.19 38.32
CA LYS A 107 5.54 -3.75 38.59
C LYS A 107 5.11 -2.88 37.40
N GLY A 108 4.93 -3.48 36.22
CA GLY A 108 4.54 -2.76 35.01
C GLY A 108 5.69 -1.97 34.37
N GLU A 109 6.95 -2.35 34.60
CA GLU A 109 8.12 -1.61 34.10
C GLU A 109 8.37 -1.75 32.58
N PHE A 110 7.56 -2.54 31.88
CA PHE A 110 7.71 -2.87 30.45
C PHE A 110 6.43 -2.59 29.63
N GLN A 111 5.60 -1.65 30.12
CA GLN A 111 4.48 -1.07 29.36
C GLN A 111 4.91 0.15 28.56
#